data_AF-A0A1H9JSW1-F1
#
_entry.id   AF-A0A1H9JSW1-F1
#
_cell.length_a   1.000
_cell.length_b   1.000
_cell.length_c   1.000
_cell.angle_alpha   90.00
_cell.angle_beta   90.00
_cell.angle_gamma   90.00
#
_symmetry.space_group_name_H-M   'P 1'
#
loop_
_entity.id
_entity.type
_entity.pdbx_description
1 polymer ?
#
loop_
_entity_poly.entity_id
_entity_poly.type
_entity_poly.pdbx_seq_one_letter_code
_entity_poly.pdbx_strand_id
1 'polypeptide(L)'
;MLLADGTVPRPVYFDTGSGAGGPSVSEQSVQDGRFTHVPRAALLPAVCSCGWTGTKHRLDWAEIGEQELAEAGMDTADSCVRDWDTHTTEVERSAAPLPETFTAPLTQLESEIEKLAKSSPLAPVPAARRLEVTAAEAGYWPAHNAGRNTPLTQAAALGLNEEAARKLLSRFGRWSPYR
;
A
#
# COMPACT_ATOMS: atom_id res chain seq x y z
N MET A 1 9.47 -6.81 4.69
CA MET A 1 10.56 -7.71 5.15
C MET A 1 10.78 -7.57 6.65
N LEU A 2 11.22 -8.65 7.30
CA LEU A 2 11.56 -8.71 8.72
C LEU A 2 12.93 -9.36 8.94
N LEU A 3 13.62 -8.95 10.00
CA LEU A 3 14.85 -9.57 10.48
C LEU A 3 14.57 -10.92 11.15
N ALA A 4 15.63 -11.65 11.51
CA ALA A 4 15.52 -12.97 12.16
C ALA A 4 14.76 -12.92 13.51
N ASP A 5 14.81 -11.79 14.20
CA ASP A 5 14.06 -11.53 15.42
C ASP A 5 12.60 -11.09 15.17
N GLY A 6 12.19 -11.01 13.90
CA GLY A 6 10.85 -10.60 13.48
C GLY A 6 10.62 -9.09 13.45
N THR A 7 11.63 -8.27 13.67
CA THR A 7 11.52 -6.80 13.62
C THR A 7 11.63 -6.26 12.19
N VAL A 8 11.04 -5.08 11.94
CA VAL A 8 11.17 -4.39 10.65
C VAL A 8 12.57 -3.77 10.55
N PRO A 9 13.35 -4.01 9.47
CA PRO A 9 14.65 -3.41 9.28
C PRO A 9 14.57 -1.89 9.28
N ARG A 10 15.57 -1.22 9.87
CA ARG A 10 15.70 0.23 9.73
C ARG A 10 16.00 0.61 8.27
N PRO A 11 15.61 1.82 7.83
CA PRO A 11 16.03 2.33 6.52
C PRO A 11 17.55 2.23 6.35
N VAL A 12 17.99 1.81 5.17
CA VAL A 12 19.40 1.70 4.80
C VAL A 12 19.90 3.06 4.35
N TYR A 13 21.11 3.44 4.77
CA TYR A 13 21.76 4.68 4.34
C TYR A 13 22.96 4.34 3.47
N PHE A 14 22.91 4.68 2.19
CA PHE A 14 24.07 4.54 1.31
C PHE A 14 24.95 5.78 1.45
N ASP A 15 26.19 5.58 1.88
CA ASP A 15 27.18 6.66 1.95
C ASP A 15 27.66 6.99 0.52
N THR A 16 27.06 8.02 -0.08
CA THR A 16 27.41 8.50 -1.42
C THR A 16 28.26 9.78 -1.41
N GLY A 17 28.96 10.11 -0.31
CA GLY A 17 29.93 11.22 -0.31
C GLY A 17 30.39 11.69 1.07
N SER A 18 31.44 12.52 1.09
CA SER A 18 32.14 13.01 2.29
C SER A 18 31.34 13.97 3.22
N GLY A 19 30.02 13.87 3.27
CA GLY A 19 29.13 14.66 4.09
C GLY A 19 28.20 13.79 4.95
N ALA A 20 27.78 14.30 6.10
CA ALA A 20 26.92 13.57 7.02
C ALA A 20 25.49 13.45 6.48
N GLY A 21 25.21 12.37 5.74
CA GLY A 21 23.84 11.91 5.42
C GLY A 21 23.60 11.68 3.93
N GLY A 22 23.80 10.43 3.48
CA GLY A 22 23.29 9.96 2.19
C GLY A 22 21.78 9.68 2.22
N PRO A 23 21.15 9.48 1.04
CA PRO A 23 19.72 9.19 0.95
C PRO A 23 19.39 7.87 1.65
N SER A 24 18.31 7.89 2.47
CA SER A 24 17.80 6.67 3.11
C SER A 24 16.86 5.92 2.17
N VAL A 25 17.06 4.61 2.02
CA VAL A 25 16.24 3.74 1.18
C VAL A 25 15.54 2.71 2.06
N SER A 26 14.22 2.62 1.91
CA SER A 26 13.37 1.60 2.55
C SER A 26 12.82 0.58 1.55
N GLU A 27 13.33 0.59 0.32
CA GLU A 27 13.00 -0.43 -0.68
C GLU A 27 13.39 -1.81 -0.15
N GLN A 28 12.53 -2.80 -0.36
CA GLN A 28 12.68 -4.10 0.29
C GLN A 28 13.82 -4.91 -0.33
N SER A 29 14.05 -4.77 -1.64
CA SER A 29 15.10 -5.43 -2.40
C SER A 29 16.51 -5.16 -1.86
N VAL A 30 16.72 -4.04 -1.17
CA VAL A 30 18.05 -3.62 -0.67
C VAL A 30 18.42 -4.26 0.68
N GLN A 31 17.54 -5.05 1.31
CA GLN A 31 17.77 -5.68 2.61
C GLN A 31 18.44 -7.05 2.48
N ASP A 32 19.49 -7.11 1.65
CA ASP A 32 20.16 -8.35 1.22
C ASP A 32 21.41 -8.72 2.05
N GLY A 33 21.88 -7.79 2.89
CA GLY A 33 23.06 -7.96 3.70
C GLY A 33 24.39 -7.81 2.95
N ARG A 34 24.39 -7.34 1.70
CA ARG A 34 25.62 -7.24 0.88
C ARG A 34 26.59 -6.14 1.33
N PHE A 35 26.09 -5.10 2.00
CA PHE A 35 26.92 -4.02 2.56
C PHE A 35 26.91 -4.05 4.08
N THR A 36 28.02 -3.62 4.71
CA THR A 36 28.24 -3.71 6.18
C THR A 36 27.12 -3.10 7.03
N HIS A 37 26.41 -2.10 6.52
CA HIS A 37 25.32 -1.39 7.21
C HIS A 37 23.92 -1.80 6.72
N VAL A 38 23.85 -2.75 5.78
CA VAL A 38 22.60 -3.27 5.23
C VAL A 38 22.17 -4.47 6.05
N PRO A 39 21.00 -4.44 6.69
CA PRO A 39 20.45 -5.61 7.35
C PRO A 39 20.11 -6.70 6.35
N ARG A 40 20.32 -7.96 6.75
CA ARG A 40 19.85 -9.12 5.99
C ARG A 40 18.47 -9.54 6.48
N ALA A 41 17.45 -9.39 5.66
CA ALA A 41 16.09 -9.83 5.99
C ALA A 41 16.01 -11.36 6.09
N ALA A 42 15.28 -11.91 7.05
CA ALA A 42 15.06 -13.36 7.17
C ALA A 42 13.68 -13.78 6.65
N LEU A 43 12.72 -12.87 6.66
CA LEU A 43 11.32 -13.16 6.35
C LEU A 43 10.72 -12.08 5.45
N LEU A 44 9.85 -12.50 4.54
CA LEU A 44 9.05 -11.65 3.68
C LEU A 44 7.55 -11.94 3.93
N PRO A 45 6.83 -11.01 4.56
CA PRO A 45 5.37 -11.03 4.58
C PRO A 45 4.78 -10.01 3.61
N ALA A 46 3.58 -10.31 3.11
CA ALA A 46 2.69 -9.30 2.57
C ALA A 46 2.16 -8.38 3.70
N VAL A 47 1.93 -7.11 3.37
CA VAL A 47 1.31 -6.14 4.29
C VAL A 47 0.21 -5.38 3.57
N CYS A 48 -0.86 -5.08 4.30
CA CYS A 48 -1.98 -4.30 3.80
C CYS A 48 -2.10 -2.98 4.55
N SER A 49 -2.62 -1.94 3.89
CA SER A 49 -2.92 -0.65 4.51
C SER A 49 -3.96 -0.76 5.63
N CYS A 50 -4.73 -1.85 5.69
CA CYS A 50 -5.63 -2.15 6.80
C CYS A 50 -4.89 -2.59 8.09
N GLY A 51 -3.56 -2.74 8.05
CA GLY A 51 -2.73 -3.18 9.18
C GLY A 51 -2.50 -4.70 9.23
N TRP A 52 -3.10 -5.46 8.33
CA TRP A 52 -2.86 -6.90 8.22
C TRP A 52 -1.43 -7.21 7.75
N THR A 53 -0.88 -8.27 8.33
CA THR A 53 0.40 -8.86 7.94
C THR A 53 0.16 -10.32 7.60
N GLY A 54 0.53 -10.71 6.38
CA GLY A 54 0.35 -12.07 5.87
C GLY A 54 1.36 -13.06 6.43
N THR A 55 1.37 -14.26 5.84
CA THR A 55 2.30 -15.32 6.24
C THR A 55 3.74 -14.83 6.08
N LYS A 56 4.58 -15.14 7.06
CA LYS A 56 6.00 -14.78 7.03
C LYS A 56 6.75 -15.86 6.26
N HIS A 57 6.92 -15.66 4.96
CA HIS A 57 7.67 -16.58 4.11
C HIS A 57 9.17 -16.42 4.34
N ARG A 58 9.91 -17.53 4.42
CA ARG A 58 11.36 -17.50 4.69
C ARG A 58 12.12 -17.11 3.43
N LEU A 59 13.08 -16.21 3.57
CA LEU A 59 14.10 -15.97 2.54
C LEU A 59 15.24 -16.96 2.78
N ASP A 60 15.37 -17.96 1.90
CA ASP A 60 16.47 -18.92 1.99
C ASP A 60 17.74 -18.37 1.36
N TRP A 61 18.61 -17.82 2.19
CA TRP A 61 19.89 -17.27 1.76
C TRP A 61 20.89 -18.29 1.22
N ALA A 62 20.70 -19.58 1.54
CA ALA A 62 21.52 -20.63 0.94
C ALA A 62 21.12 -20.86 -0.53
N GLU A 63 19.83 -20.72 -0.84
CA GLU A 63 19.29 -20.81 -2.21
C GLU A 63 19.53 -19.54 -3.02
N ILE A 64 19.33 -18.37 -2.40
CA ILE A 64 19.57 -17.06 -3.05
C ILE A 64 21.05 -16.88 -3.41
N GLY A 65 21.96 -17.31 -2.53
CA GLY A 65 23.40 -17.19 -2.75
C GLY A 65 23.83 -15.74 -3.01
N GLU A 66 24.54 -15.52 -4.12
CA GLU A 66 25.06 -14.22 -4.55
C GLU A 66 24.12 -13.49 -5.54
N GLN A 67 23.01 -14.10 -5.93
CA GLN A 67 22.06 -13.52 -6.90
C GLN A 67 21.36 -12.28 -6.31
N GLU A 68 20.87 -11.41 -7.19
CA GLU A 68 20.05 -10.28 -6.78
C GLU A 68 18.78 -10.77 -6.08
N LEU A 69 18.47 -10.22 -4.91
CA LEU A 69 17.29 -10.60 -4.13
C LEU A 69 15.99 -10.39 -4.92
N ALA A 70 15.95 -9.39 -5.79
CA ALA A 70 14.80 -9.11 -6.65
C ALA A 70 14.49 -10.24 -7.64
N GLU A 71 15.51 -11.01 -8.05
CA GLU A 71 15.37 -12.12 -9.00
C GLU A 71 15.19 -13.45 -8.26
N ALA A 72 16.12 -13.77 -7.35
CA ALA A 72 16.10 -15.04 -6.62
C ALA A 72 14.98 -15.13 -5.58
N GLY A 73 14.44 -14.00 -5.13
CA GLY A 73 13.32 -13.94 -4.18
C GLY A 73 11.93 -14.05 -4.84
N MET A 74 11.83 -14.21 -6.16
CA MET A 74 10.57 -14.11 -6.91
C MET A 74 9.52 -15.11 -6.43
N ASP A 75 9.88 -16.39 -6.21
CA ASP A 75 8.94 -17.41 -5.74
C ASP A 75 8.38 -17.09 -4.34
N THR A 76 9.21 -16.48 -3.48
CA THR A 76 8.79 -16.02 -2.15
C THR A 76 7.88 -14.79 -2.27
N ALA A 77 8.20 -13.86 -3.18
CA ALA A 77 7.37 -12.70 -3.47
C ALA A 77 6.01 -13.11 -4.03
N ASP A 78 5.95 -14.07 -4.95
CA ASP A 78 4.72 -14.62 -5.50
C ASP A 78 3.83 -15.26 -4.43
N SER A 79 4.43 -15.91 -3.43
CA SER A 79 3.70 -16.43 -2.28
C SER A 79 3.07 -15.30 -1.45
N CYS A 80 3.79 -14.19 -1.28
CA CYS A 80 3.25 -13.00 -0.62
C CYS A 80 2.13 -12.36 -1.44
N VAL A 81 2.25 -12.30 -2.76
CA VAL A 81 1.21 -11.76 -3.64
C VAL A 81 -0.09 -12.58 -3.51
N ARG A 82 -0.01 -13.92 -3.48
CA ARG A 82 -1.19 -14.77 -3.27
C ARG A 82 -1.84 -14.54 -1.90
N ASP A 83 -1.04 -14.40 -0.84
CA ASP A 83 -1.55 -14.06 0.49
C ASP A 83 -2.25 -12.70 0.46
N TRP A 84 -1.65 -11.72 -0.22
CA TRP A 84 -2.21 -10.37 -0.37
C TRP A 84 -3.53 -10.37 -1.16
N ASP A 85 -3.59 -11.05 -2.31
CA ASP A 85 -4.81 -11.17 -3.14
C ASP A 85 -5.97 -11.81 -2.40
N THR A 86 -5.67 -12.86 -1.62
CA THR A 86 -6.66 -13.53 -0.76
C THR A 86 -7.21 -12.53 0.26
N HIS A 87 -6.31 -11.80 0.92
CA HIS A 87 -6.69 -10.83 1.93
C HIS A 87 -7.46 -9.63 1.37
N THR A 88 -7.06 -9.06 0.23
CA THR A 88 -7.77 -7.93 -0.38
C THR A 88 -9.17 -8.31 -0.81
N THR A 89 -9.37 -9.53 -1.32
CA THR A 89 -10.70 -10.08 -1.58
C THR A 89 -11.57 -10.17 -0.32
N GLU A 90 -10.99 -10.53 0.84
CA GLU A 90 -11.69 -10.54 2.12
C GLU A 90 -12.03 -9.14 2.62
N VAL A 91 -11.09 -8.20 2.50
CA VAL A 91 -11.28 -6.80 2.85
C VAL A 91 -12.43 -6.21 2.04
N GLU A 92 -12.43 -6.40 0.72
CA GLU A 92 -13.50 -5.94 -0.18
C GLU A 92 -14.87 -6.52 0.20
N ARG A 93 -14.92 -7.81 0.57
CA ARG A 93 -16.17 -8.46 1.02
C ARG A 93 -16.66 -7.91 2.37
N SER A 94 -15.74 -7.50 3.24
CA SER A 94 -16.05 -6.99 4.59
C SER A 94 -16.37 -5.49 4.63
N ALA A 95 -15.88 -4.74 3.64
CA ALA A 95 -16.23 -3.34 3.45
C ALA A 95 -17.72 -3.21 3.12
N ALA A 96 -18.35 -2.10 3.50
CA ALA A 96 -19.76 -1.89 3.18
C ALA A 96 -19.94 -1.93 1.66
N PRO A 97 -20.68 -2.92 1.10
CA PRO A 97 -20.73 -3.11 -0.34
C PRO A 97 -21.38 -1.88 -0.98
N LEU A 98 -20.70 -1.30 -1.96
CA LEU A 98 -21.31 -0.27 -2.79
C LEU A 98 -22.40 -0.93 -3.64
N PRO A 99 -23.58 -0.30 -3.79
CA PRO A 99 -24.61 -0.81 -4.67
C PRO A 99 -24.07 -0.98 -6.11
N GLU A 100 -24.62 -1.94 -6.86
CA GLU A 100 -24.22 -2.19 -8.25
C GLU A 100 -24.38 -0.95 -9.14
N THR A 101 -25.34 -0.09 -8.83
CA THR A 101 -25.54 1.21 -9.47
C THR A 101 -24.34 2.16 -9.34
N PHE A 102 -23.43 1.92 -8.39
CA PHE A 102 -22.15 2.60 -8.25
C PHE A 102 -20.98 1.81 -8.84
N THR A 103 -20.91 0.50 -8.61
CA THR A 103 -19.75 -0.30 -9.03
C THR A 103 -19.68 -0.49 -10.55
N ALA A 104 -20.80 -0.78 -11.22
CA ALA A 104 -20.80 -1.02 -12.67
C ALA A 104 -20.34 0.22 -13.49
N PRO A 105 -20.81 1.46 -13.21
CA PRO A 105 -20.28 2.64 -13.87
C PRO A 105 -18.79 2.89 -13.61
N LEU A 106 -18.29 2.60 -12.40
CA LEU A 106 -16.88 2.77 -12.06
C LEU A 106 -15.99 1.80 -12.84
N THR A 107 -16.38 0.52 -12.93
CA THR A 107 -15.67 -0.49 -13.74
C THR A 107 -15.69 -0.12 -15.22
N GLN A 108 -16.81 0.39 -15.74
CA GLN A 108 -16.87 0.86 -17.13
C GLN A 108 -15.90 2.03 -17.37
N LEU A 109 -15.86 2.98 -16.44
CA LEU A 109 -14.99 4.14 -16.54
C LEU A 109 -13.50 3.78 -16.48
N GLU A 110 -13.13 2.81 -15.64
CA GLU A 110 -11.78 2.25 -15.59
C GLU A 110 -11.37 1.68 -16.95
N SER A 111 -12.21 0.86 -17.58
CA SER A 111 -11.98 0.33 -18.93
C SER A 111 -11.84 1.45 -19.97
N GLU A 112 -12.64 2.51 -19.91
CA GLU A 112 -12.50 3.65 -20.84
C GLU A 112 -11.19 4.43 -20.61
N ILE A 113 -10.77 4.63 -19.36
CA ILE A 113 -9.49 5.28 -19.03
C ILE A 113 -8.32 4.44 -19.54
N GLU A 114 -8.38 3.11 -19.40
CA GLU A 114 -7.36 2.20 -19.92
C GLU A 114 -7.27 2.25 -21.46
N LYS A 115 -8.41 2.39 -22.14
CA LYS A 115 -8.45 2.63 -23.60
C LYS A 115 -7.81 3.97 -23.98
N LEU A 116 -8.04 5.04 -23.21
CA LEU A 116 -7.37 6.32 -23.43
C LEU A 116 -5.85 6.20 -23.31
N ALA A 117 -5.37 5.43 -22.33
CA ALA A 117 -3.94 5.18 -22.14
C ALA A 117 -3.29 4.52 -23.37
N LYS A 118 -4.03 3.65 -24.08
CA LYS A 118 -3.55 3.03 -25.34
C LYS A 118 -3.36 4.03 -26.49
N SER A 119 -4.06 5.17 -26.45
CA SER A 119 -3.95 6.22 -27.46
C SER A 119 -2.84 7.23 -27.17
N SER A 120 -2.61 7.55 -25.90
CA SER A 120 -1.55 8.47 -25.46
C SER A 120 -1.31 8.32 -23.94
N PRO A 121 -0.05 8.32 -23.48
CA PRO A 121 0.29 8.24 -22.06
C PRO A 121 -0.34 9.33 -21.19
N LEU A 122 -0.63 10.52 -21.76
CA LEU A 122 -1.18 11.66 -21.00
C LEU A 122 -2.70 11.80 -21.13
N ALA A 123 -3.34 11.11 -22.07
CA ALA A 123 -4.78 11.14 -22.25
C ALA A 123 -5.63 10.71 -21.03
N PRO A 124 -5.22 9.75 -20.18
CA PRO A 124 -6.03 9.36 -19.01
C PRO A 124 -5.99 10.38 -17.85
N VAL A 125 -4.98 11.25 -17.79
CA VAL A 125 -4.74 12.13 -16.62
C VAL A 125 -5.91 13.08 -16.32
N PRO A 126 -6.54 13.75 -17.30
CA PRO A 126 -7.69 14.60 -17.02
C PRO A 126 -8.91 13.84 -16.48
N ALA A 127 -9.13 12.59 -16.94
CA ALA A 127 -10.23 11.76 -16.47
C ALA A 127 -10.01 11.34 -15.01
N ALA A 128 -8.79 10.89 -14.67
CA ALA A 128 -8.40 10.59 -13.30
C ALA A 128 -8.58 11.83 -12.39
N ARG A 129 -8.14 13.01 -12.85
CA ARG A 129 -8.31 14.26 -12.10
C ARG A 129 -9.78 14.59 -11.85
N ARG A 130 -10.66 14.36 -12.83
CA ARG A 130 -12.09 14.62 -12.66
C ARG A 130 -12.70 13.69 -11.60
N LEU A 131 -12.31 12.42 -11.58
CA LEU A 131 -12.76 11.47 -10.56
C LEU A 131 -12.33 11.89 -9.16
N GLU A 132 -11.08 12.33 -8.99
CA GLU A 132 -10.61 12.84 -7.70
C GLU A 132 -11.43 14.02 -7.20
N VAL A 133 -11.72 14.99 -8.08
CA VAL A 133 -12.49 16.18 -7.73
C VAL A 133 -13.92 15.80 -7.35
N THR A 134 -14.58 14.97 -8.16
CA THR A 134 -15.94 14.51 -7.88
C THR A 134 -16.03 13.72 -6.58
N ALA A 135 -15.07 12.83 -6.33
CA ALA A 135 -14.98 12.11 -5.06
C ALA A 135 -14.79 13.08 -3.89
N ALA A 136 -13.93 14.10 -4.04
CA ALA A 136 -13.68 15.10 -3.00
C ALA A 136 -14.93 15.92 -2.66
N GLU A 137 -15.70 16.31 -3.68
CA GLU A 137 -16.94 17.06 -3.51
C GLU A 137 -18.06 16.20 -2.89
N ALA A 138 -18.30 15.00 -3.43
CA ALA A 138 -19.34 14.10 -2.94
C ALA A 138 -19.03 13.55 -1.54
N GLY A 139 -17.76 13.28 -1.25
CA GLY A 139 -17.30 12.75 0.02
C GLY A 139 -17.24 13.76 1.16
N TYR A 140 -17.31 15.07 0.89
CA TYR A 140 -17.13 16.11 1.90
C TYR A 140 -18.09 15.99 3.07
N TRP A 141 -19.40 16.08 2.81
CA TRP A 141 -20.41 16.05 3.88
C TRP A 141 -20.47 14.71 4.62
N PRO A 142 -20.45 13.55 3.94
CA PRO A 142 -20.39 12.25 4.61
C PRO A 142 -19.17 12.12 5.53
N ALA A 143 -17.98 12.48 5.05
CA ALA A 143 -16.74 12.36 5.83
C ALA A 143 -16.68 13.37 6.99
N HIS A 144 -17.17 14.59 6.76
CA HIS A 144 -17.26 15.61 7.81
C HIS A 144 -18.22 15.20 8.93
N ASN A 145 -19.36 14.58 8.58
CA ASN A 145 -20.33 14.10 9.57
C ASN A 145 -19.85 12.85 10.31
N ALA A 146 -19.22 11.91 9.60
CA ALA A 146 -18.61 10.72 10.20
C ALA A 146 -17.50 11.08 11.18
N GLY A 147 -16.62 12.03 10.84
CA GLY A 147 -15.56 12.49 11.73
C GLY A 147 -16.04 13.09 13.06
N ARG A 148 -17.29 13.55 13.14
CA ARG A 148 -17.88 14.09 14.38
C ARG A 148 -18.60 13.05 15.24
N ASN A 149 -19.09 11.97 14.64
CA ASN A 149 -20.11 11.11 15.25
C ASN A 149 -19.77 9.61 15.21
N THR A 150 -18.73 9.21 14.49
CA THR A 150 -18.39 7.80 14.30
C THR A 150 -17.07 7.46 14.99
N PRO A 151 -17.04 6.44 15.87
CA PRO A 151 -15.78 5.94 16.41
C PRO A 151 -14.95 5.30 15.29
N LEU A 152 -13.67 5.69 15.20
CA LEU A 152 -12.73 5.23 14.17
C LEU A 152 -12.47 3.72 14.21
N THR A 153 -12.87 3.04 15.28
CA THR A 153 -12.90 1.58 15.39
C THR A 153 -13.79 0.91 14.34
N GLN A 154 -14.65 1.67 13.63
CA GLN A 154 -15.39 1.20 12.47
C GLN A 154 -14.59 1.23 11.14
N ALA A 155 -13.28 1.47 11.18
CA ALA A 155 -12.40 1.52 9.99
C ALA A 155 -12.44 0.26 9.12
N ALA A 156 -12.81 -0.89 9.70
CA ALA A 156 -13.06 -2.13 8.95
C ALA A 156 -14.11 -1.96 7.84
N ALA A 157 -15.13 -1.12 8.06
CA ALA A 157 -16.16 -0.86 7.04
C ALA A 157 -15.62 -0.12 5.81
N LEU A 158 -14.43 0.52 5.93
CA LEU A 158 -13.70 1.18 4.85
C LEU A 158 -12.54 0.33 4.31
N GLY A 159 -12.30 -0.85 4.89
CA GLY A 159 -11.13 -1.68 4.57
C GLY A 159 -9.79 -1.05 4.96
N LEU A 160 -9.78 -0.12 5.92
CA LEU A 160 -8.59 0.63 6.36
C LEU A 160 -8.29 0.41 7.84
N ASN A 161 -7.06 0.70 8.27
CA ASN A 161 -6.76 0.82 9.70
C ASN A 161 -7.27 2.17 10.25
N GLU A 162 -7.29 2.33 11.57
CA GLU A 162 -7.84 3.55 12.20
C GLU A 162 -7.11 4.84 11.79
N GLU A 163 -5.79 4.81 11.66
CA GLU A 163 -5.00 5.97 11.26
C GLU A 163 -5.27 6.36 9.80
N ALA A 164 -5.32 5.37 8.91
CA ALA A 164 -5.63 5.55 7.49
C ALA A 164 -7.08 6.03 7.30
N ALA A 165 -8.03 5.45 8.02
CA ALA A 165 -9.43 5.91 8.03
C ALA A 165 -9.53 7.36 8.53
N ARG A 166 -8.82 7.71 9.60
CA ARG A 166 -8.75 9.10 10.11
C ARG A 166 -8.21 10.05 9.05
N LYS A 167 -7.10 9.72 8.40
CA LYS A 167 -6.51 10.54 7.32
C LYS A 167 -7.43 10.65 6.10
N LEU A 168 -8.12 9.58 5.73
CA LEU A 168 -9.07 9.58 4.61
C LEU A 168 -10.27 10.49 4.91
N LEU A 169 -10.88 10.32 6.09
CA LEU A 169 -12.01 11.13 6.54
C LEU A 169 -11.62 12.60 6.72
N SER A 170 -10.41 12.89 7.20
CA SER A 170 -9.92 14.25 7.35
C SER A 170 -9.67 14.93 6.00
N ARG A 171 -9.12 14.19 5.02
CA ARG A 171 -8.92 14.67 3.65
C ARG A 171 -10.25 15.02 2.99
N PHE A 172 -11.24 14.11 3.03
CA PHE A 172 -12.55 14.36 2.44
C PHE A 172 -13.33 15.43 3.21
N GLY A 173 -13.36 15.34 4.54
CA GLY A 173 -14.13 16.24 5.42
C GLY A 173 -13.47 17.60 5.67
N ARG A 174 -12.26 17.84 5.15
CA ARG A 174 -11.48 19.09 5.30
C ARG A 174 -11.29 19.54 6.76
N TRP A 175 -10.95 18.60 7.64
CA TRP A 175 -10.60 18.86 9.04
C TRP A 175 -9.18 18.35 9.35
N SER A 176 -8.58 18.79 10.45
CA SER A 176 -7.22 18.38 10.83
C SER A 176 -7.22 17.03 11.55
N PRO A 177 -6.48 16.00 11.08
CA PRO A 177 -6.44 14.69 11.73
C PRO A 177 -5.68 14.68 13.08
N TYR A 178 -5.04 15.79 13.46
CA TYR A 178 -4.20 15.92 14.66
C TYR A 178 -4.84 16.72 15.80
N ARG A 179 -6.16 16.96 15.73
CA ARG A 179 -6.93 17.57 16.83
C ARG A 179 -7.61 16.53 17.69
#